data_AF-A0A8T6VSE9-F1
#
_entry.id   AF-A0A8T6VSE9-F1
#
_cell.length_a   1.000
_cell.length_b   1.000
_cell.length_c   1.000
_cell.angle_alpha   90.00
_cell.angle_beta   90.00
_cell.angle_gamma   90.00
#
_symmetry.space_group_name_H-M   'P 1'
#
loop_
_entity.id
_entity.type
_entity.pdbx_description
1 polymer ?
#
loop_
_entity_poly.entity_id
_entity_poly.type
_entity_poly.pdbx_seq_one_letter_code
_entity_poly.pdbx_strand_id
1 'polypeptide(L)' 'MNSKLLDLSLREIKKRYAISRYRRGKSPLWKAAQTAGITLREMMDIIKEERIPVHISPEEVEEGWGKALEAG' A
#
# COMPACT_ATOMS: atom_id res chain seq x y z
N MET A 1 14.99 -8.96 -27.68
CA MET A 1 13.79 -8.67 -26.86
C MET A 1 14.27 -7.85 -25.65
N ASN A 2 13.89 -6.58 -25.56
CA ASN A 2 14.52 -5.59 -24.65
C ASN A 2 14.13 -5.82 -23.18
N SER A 3 15.10 -6.13 -22.30
CA SER A 3 14.89 -6.41 -20.87
C SER A 3 14.18 -5.29 -20.09
N LYS A 4 14.27 -4.03 -20.57
CA LYS A 4 13.60 -2.87 -19.96
C LYS A 4 12.07 -2.92 -20.04
N LEU A 5 11.51 -3.49 -21.10
CA LEU A 5 10.06 -3.61 -21.29
C LEU A 5 9.45 -4.63 -20.32
N LEU A 6 10.18 -5.72 -20.06
CA LEU A 6 9.79 -6.75 -19.08
C LEU A 6 9.83 -6.20 -17.64
N ASP A 7 10.85 -5.41 -17.30
CA ASP A 7 10.94 -4.80 -15.96
C ASP A 7 9.79 -3.82 -15.68
N LEU A 8 9.47 -2.96 -16.66
CA LEU A 8 8.35 -2.01 -16.55
C LEU A 8 7.01 -2.73 -16.37
N SER A 9 6.76 -3.77 -17.15
CA SER A 9 5.50 -4.52 -17.08
C SER A 9 5.39 -5.33 -15.77
N LEU A 10 6.50 -5.87 -15.25
CA LEU A 10 6.51 -6.53 -13.95
C LEU A 10 6.21 -5.58 -12.79
N ARG A 11 6.75 -4.35 -12.81
CA ARG A 11 6.46 -3.33 -11.79
C ARG A 11 5.00 -2.94 -11.79
N GLU A 12 4.42 -2.74 -12.98
CA GLU A 12 3.01 -2.39 -13.14
C GLU A 12 2.08 -3.51 -12.62
N ILE A 13 2.41 -4.78 -12.89
CA ILE A 13 1.65 -5.93 -12.37
C ILE A 13 1.70 -5.97 -10.84
N LYS A 14 2.89 -5.79 -10.24
CA LYS A 14 3.05 -5.75 -8.77
C LYS A 14 2.25 -4.62 -8.14
N LYS A 15 2.28 -3.43 -8.75
CA LYS A 15 1.51 -2.26 -8.30
C LYS A 15 0.01 -2.55 -8.29
N ARG A 16 -0.53 -3.05 -9.41
CA ARG A 16 -1.96 -3.42 -9.52
C ARG A 16 -2.36 -4.49 -8.51
N TYR A 17 -1.50 -5.49 -8.31
CA TYR A 17 -1.74 -6.55 -7.33
C TYR A 17 -1.82 -5.99 -5.90
N ALA A 18 -0.88 -5.14 -5.50
CA ALA A 18 -0.84 -4.53 -4.18
C ALA A 18 -2.10 -3.68 -3.90
N ILE A 19 -2.50 -2.84 -4.87
CA ILE A 19 -3.71 -2.00 -4.77
C ILE A 19 -4.97 -2.88 -4.67
N SER A 20 -5.06 -3.95 -5.46
CA SER A 20 -6.19 -4.90 -5.41
C SER A 20 -6.27 -5.63 -4.06
N ARG A 21 -5.13 -5.97 -3.45
CA ARG A 21 -5.07 -6.57 -2.12
C ARG A 21 -5.53 -5.61 -1.03
N TYR A 22 -5.10 -4.34 -1.10
CA TYR A 22 -5.56 -3.29 -0.20
C TYR A 22 -7.07 -3.06 -0.32
N ARG A 23 -7.60 -2.91 -1.55
CA ARG A 23 -9.04 -2.75 -1.82
C ARG A 23 -9.91 -3.85 -1.22
N ARG A 24 -9.38 -5.06 -1.08
CA ARG A 24 -10.09 -6.22 -0.53
C ARG A 24 -9.95 -6.33 1.00
N GLY A 25 -9.33 -5.35 1.65
CA GLY A 25 -9.02 -5.39 3.09
C GLY A 25 -8.01 -6.48 3.47
N LYS A 26 -7.22 -6.98 2.51
CA LYS A 26 -6.32 -8.13 2.73
C LYS A 26 -4.87 -7.74 3.00
N SER A 27 -4.59 -6.45 3.15
CA SER A 27 -3.28 -5.89 3.47
C SER A 27 -3.47 -4.48 4.03
N PRO A 28 -2.73 -4.09 5.09
CA PRO A 28 -2.66 -2.70 5.52
C PRO A 28 -1.96 -1.83 4.47
N LEU A 29 -2.15 -0.51 4.58
CA LEU A 29 -1.76 0.46 3.58
C LEU A 29 -0.25 0.47 3.32
N TRP A 30 0.54 0.49 4.39
CA TRP A 30 2.01 0.53 4.32
C TRP A 30 2.59 -0.74 3.67
N LYS A 31 1.96 -1.90 3.91
CA LYS A 31 2.38 -3.17 3.31
C LYS A 31 2.04 -3.25 1.83
N ALA A 32 0.92 -2.63 1.41
CA ALA A 32 0.60 -2.46 0.00
C ALA A 32 1.60 -1.52 -0.69
N ALA A 33 1.98 -0.40 -0.06
CA ALA A 33 3.01 0.51 -0.59
C ALA A 33 4.36 -0.20 -0.79
N GLN A 34 4.80 -0.96 0.22
CA GLN A 34 6.03 -1.76 0.14
C GLN A 34 5.97 -2.80 -0.99
N THR A 35 4.83 -3.50 -1.14
CA THR A 35 4.63 -4.50 -2.21
C THR A 35 4.62 -3.87 -3.61
N ALA A 36 4.06 -2.67 -3.73
CA ALA A 36 4.04 -1.89 -4.97
C ALA A 36 5.39 -1.23 -5.29
N GLY A 37 6.33 -1.19 -4.34
CA GLY A 37 7.62 -0.51 -4.51
C GLY A 37 7.48 1.01 -4.59
N ILE A 38 6.48 1.58 -3.92
CA ILE A 38 6.22 3.02 -3.85
C ILE A 38 6.23 3.49 -2.40
N THR A 39 6.31 4.80 -2.20
CA THR A 39 6.19 5.40 -0.87
C THR A 39 4.77 5.31 -0.32
N LEU A 40 4.64 5.41 1.01
CA LEU A 40 3.34 5.48 1.67
C LEU A 40 2.51 6.66 1.17
N ARG A 41 3.16 7.80 0.87
CA ARG A 41 2.50 8.98 0.32
C ARG A 41 1.90 8.73 -1.06
N GLU A 42 2.67 8.15 -1.96
CA GLU A 42 2.16 7.79 -3.30
C GLU A 42 0.99 6.80 -3.21
N MET A 43 1.04 5.85 -2.26
CA MET A 43 -0.08 4.93 -2.04
C MET A 43 -1.34 5.65 -1.53
N MET A 44 -1.19 6.62 -0.62
CA MET A 44 -2.31 7.47 -0.16
C MET A 44 -2.93 8.27 -1.31
N ASP A 45 -2.10 8.84 -2.18
CA ASP A 45 -2.57 9.61 -3.33
C ASP A 45 -3.35 8.73 -4.31
N ILE A 46 -2.86 7.53 -4.60
CA ILE A 46 -3.56 6.52 -5.43
C ILE A 46 -4.93 6.17 -4.85
N ILE A 47 -5.01 5.92 -3.54
CA ILE A 47 -6.27 5.55 -2.88
C ILE A 47 -7.28 6.69 -2.92
N LYS A 48 -6.80 7.93 -2.74
CA LYS A 48 -7.61 9.14 -2.82
C LYS A 48 -8.15 9.36 -4.23
N GLU A 49 -7.30 9.22 -5.25
CA GLU A 49 -7.68 9.34 -6.66
C GLU A 49 -8.67 8.26 -7.07
N GLU A 50 -8.43 7.01 -6.67
CA GLU A 50 -9.26 5.87 -6.99
C GLU A 50 -10.53 5.74 -6.12
N ARG A 51 -10.78 6.72 -5.23
CA ARG A 51 -11.90 6.76 -4.26
C ARG A 51 -12.07 5.45 -3.49
N ILE A 52 -10.95 4.81 -3.17
CA ILE A 52 -10.96 3.58 -2.38
C ILE A 52 -11.25 3.97 -0.93
N PRO A 53 -12.27 3.40 -0.27
CA PRO A 53 -12.52 3.66 1.14
C PRO A 53 -11.26 3.33 1.94
N VAL A 54 -10.82 4.26 2.77
CA VAL A 54 -9.69 4.00 3.67
C VAL A 54 -10.14 2.94 4.66
N HIS A 55 -9.65 1.72 4.46
CA HIS A 55 -9.76 0.67 5.46
C HIS A 55 -8.70 0.97 6.52
N ILE A 56 -9.07 1.68 7.57
CA ILE A 56 -8.29 1.67 8.81
C ILE A 56 -8.45 0.25 9.35
N SER A 57 -7.44 -0.61 9.18
CA SER A 57 -7.49 -1.93 9.81
C SER A 57 -7.27 -1.77 11.33
N PRO A 58 -7.83 -2.67 12.16
CA PRO A 58 -7.56 -2.68 13.59
C PRO A 58 -6.06 -2.71 13.91
N GLU A 59 -5.24 -3.35 13.07
CA GLU A 59 -3.78 -3.38 13.25
C GLU A 59 -3.12 -2.01 13.03
N GLU A 60 -3.64 -1.16 12.14
CA GLU A 60 -3.13 0.22 11.94
C GLU A 60 -3.49 1.13 13.13
N VAL A 61 -4.58 0.83 13.83
CA VAL A 61 -4.93 1.48 15.10
C VAL A 61 -3.98 0.97 16.18
N GLU A 62 -3.82 -0.33 16.34
CA GLU A 62 -2.97 -0.88 17.42
C GLU A 62 -1.51 -0.42 17.31
N GLU A 63 -0.94 -0.37 16.10
CA GLU A 63 0.44 0.07 15.86
C GLU A 63 0.61 1.60 16.05
N GLY A 64 -0.42 2.39 15.77
CA GLY A 64 -0.43 3.83 16.01
C GLY A 64 -0.51 4.20 17.49
N TRP A 65 -1.25 3.41 18.28
CA TRP A 65 -1.45 3.66 19.71
C TRP A 65 -0.31 3.06 20.56
N GLY A 66 0.24 1.89 20.17
CA GLY A 66 1.39 1.29 20.87
C GLY A 66 2.62 2.21 20.91
N LYS A 67 2.91 2.91 19.80
CA LYS A 67 4.01 3.89 19.77
C LYS A 67 3.74 5.17 20.55
N ALA A 68 2.47 5.57 20.69
CA ALA A 68 2.10 6.75 21.45
C ALA A 68 2.17 6.51 22.96
N LEU A 69 1.92 5.28 23.41
CA LEU A 69 1.93 4.92 24.83
C LEU A 69 3.32 4.53 25.36
N GLU A 70 4.23 4.02 24.53
CA GLU A 70 5.62 3.74 24.95
C GLU A 70 6.50 5.00 25.03
N ALA A 71 6.04 6.13 24.45
CA ALA A 71 6.76 7.40 24.45
C ALA A 71 6.28 8.38 25.54
N GLY A 72 5.40 7.94 26.44
CA GLY A 72 4.81 8.73 27.53
C GLY A 72 5.31 8.33 28.91
#